data_AF-A0A1R3FKA8-F1
#
_entry.id   AF-A0A1R3FKA8-F1
#
_cell.length_a   1.000
_cell.length_b   1.000
_cell.length_c   1.000
_cell.angle_alpha   90.00
_cell.angle_beta   90.00
_cell.angle_gamma   90.00
#
_symmetry.space_group_name_H-M   'P 1'
#
loop_
_entity.id
_entity.type
_entity.pdbx_description
1 polymer ?
#
loop_
_entity_poly.entity_id
_entity_poly.type
_entity_poly.pdbx_seq_one_letter_code
_entity_poly.pdbx_strand_id
1 'polypeptide(L)'
;MGKRHTNQEWQTLIEQSESSSLSTLAFCKLNELNPSTFYAKRQQLKKADVSQGFVRAEVVEKTTKYQAQIAMANMTLLINDVELSIPQGTPAAYLAELIGALS
;
A
#
# COMPACT_ATOMS: atom_id res chain seq x y z
N MET A 1 37.84 -6.31 -2.60
CA MET A 1 37.66 -6.61 -1.17
C MET A 1 36.40 -5.89 -0.72
N GLY A 2 35.37 -6.61 -0.28
CA GLY A 2 34.12 -5.97 0.17
C GLY A 2 34.38 -5.17 1.46
N LYS A 3 33.83 -3.95 1.54
CA LYS A 3 33.89 -3.12 2.75
C LYS A 3 33.34 -3.95 3.93
N ARG A 4 34.19 -4.15 4.95
CA ARG A 4 33.79 -4.87 6.18
C ARG A 4 33.07 -3.88 7.08
N HIS A 5 31.74 -3.90 7.05
CA HIS A 5 30.94 -3.14 7.99
C HIS A 5 30.93 -3.83 9.36
N THR A 6 31.17 -3.05 10.40
CA THR A 6 31.01 -3.46 11.80
C THR A 6 29.53 -3.68 12.14
N ASN A 7 29.24 -4.37 13.25
CA ASN A 7 27.85 -4.61 13.64
C ASN A 7 27.08 -3.31 13.91
N GLN A 8 27.74 -2.26 14.43
CA GLN A 8 27.12 -0.95 14.63
C GLN A 8 26.77 -0.28 13.30
N GLU A 9 27.67 -0.32 12.31
CA GLU A 9 27.38 0.20 10.97
C GLU A 9 26.20 -0.54 10.31
N TRP A 10 26.12 -1.86 10.49
CA TRP A 10 24.97 -2.62 10.00
C TRP A 10 23.66 -2.20 10.67
N GLN A 11 23.66 -1.88 11.96
CA GLN A 11 22.50 -1.39 12.69
C GLN A 11 21.99 -0.08 12.05
N THR A 12 22.89 0.89 11.88
CA THR A 12 22.58 2.19 11.28
C THR A 12 22.07 2.04 9.85
N LEU A 13 22.67 1.18 9.03
CA LEU A 13 22.22 0.93 7.67
C LEU A 13 20.81 0.33 7.62
N ILE A 14 20.45 -0.52 8.58
CA ILE A 14 19.11 -1.11 8.67
C ILE A 14 18.09 -0.04 9.07
N GLU A 15 18.38 0.77 10.09
CA GLU A 15 17.50 1.88 10.52
C GLU A 15 17.31 2.91 9.40
N GLN A 16 18.38 3.24 8.67
CA GLN A 16 18.30 4.11 7.49
C GLN A 16 17.45 3.49 6.39
N SER A 17 17.54 2.18 6.17
CA SER A 17 16.70 1.49 5.17
C SER A 17 15.22 1.47 5.55
N GLU A 18 14.89 1.44 6.84
CA GLU A 18 13.52 1.40 7.36
C GLU A 18 12.89 2.80 7.42
N SER A 19 13.70 3.83 7.70
CA SER A 19 13.30 5.24 7.62
C SER A 19 13.25 5.77 6.19
N SER A 20 14.00 5.18 5.26
CA SER A 20 13.93 5.51 3.84
C SER A 20 12.62 5.02 3.23
N SER A 21 11.96 5.85 2.42
CA SER A 21 10.79 5.43 1.60
C SER A 21 11.16 4.52 0.41
N LEU A 22 12.38 3.97 0.40
CA LEU A 22 12.92 3.14 -0.67
C LEU A 22 12.70 1.66 -0.36
N SER A 23 12.45 0.86 -1.39
CA SER A 23 12.49 -0.60 -1.23
C SER A 23 13.89 -1.05 -0.79
N THR A 24 13.97 -2.05 0.08
CA THR A 24 15.25 -2.59 0.59
C THR A 24 16.22 -2.95 -0.53
N LEU A 25 15.73 -3.44 -1.68
CA LEU A 25 16.55 -3.72 -2.86
C LEU A 25 17.13 -2.46 -3.50
N ALA A 26 16.34 -1.38 -3.58
CA ALA A 26 16.79 -0.10 -4.10
C ALA A 26 17.82 0.53 -3.16
N PHE A 27 17.59 0.45 -1.85
CA PHE A 27 18.55 0.89 -0.82
C PHE A 27 19.87 0.11 -0.90
N CYS A 28 19.82 -1.22 -1.06
CA CYS A 28 21.04 -2.04 -1.21
C CYS A 28 21.82 -1.66 -2.46
N LYS A 29 21.15 -1.43 -3.60
CA LYS A 29 21.79 -0.98 -4.84
C LYS A 29 22.48 0.38 -4.68
N LEU A 30 21.82 1.33 -4.01
CA LEU A 30 22.35 2.68 -3.80
C LEU A 30 23.59 2.68 -2.89
N ASN A 31 23.58 1.86 -1.86
CA ASN A 31 24.67 1.76 -0.88
C ASN A 31 25.74 0.73 -1.25
N GLU A 32 25.69 0.18 -2.47
CA GLU A 32 26.61 -0.86 -2.97
C GLU A 32 26.67 -2.10 -2.05
N LEU A 33 25.54 -2.41 -1.39
CA LEU A 33 25.41 -3.54 -0.49
C LEU A 33 24.87 -4.75 -1.23
N ASN A 34 25.40 -5.94 -0.89
CA ASN A 34 24.80 -7.18 -1.36
C ASN A 34 23.48 -7.44 -0.60
N PRO A 35 22.33 -7.58 -1.30
CA PRO A 35 21.04 -7.86 -0.68
C PRO A 35 21.04 -9.09 0.22
N SER A 36 21.72 -10.17 -0.19
CA SER A 36 21.79 -11.41 0.60
C SER A 36 22.50 -11.19 1.94
N THR A 37 23.60 -10.44 1.93
CA THR A 37 24.35 -10.07 3.14
C THR A 37 23.51 -9.16 4.03
N PHE A 38 22.80 -8.20 3.44
CA PHE A 38 21.91 -7.29 4.16
C PHE A 38 20.81 -8.05 4.90
N TYR A 39 20.10 -8.96 4.23
CA TYR A 39 19.06 -9.78 4.87
C TYR A 39 19.63 -10.69 5.97
N ALA A 40 20.79 -11.32 5.74
CA ALA A 40 21.44 -12.16 6.73
C ALA A 40 21.83 -11.36 7.98
N LYS A 41 22.38 -10.15 7.82
CA LYS A 41 22.75 -9.26 8.93
C LYS A 41 21.53 -8.72 9.67
N ARG A 42 20.47 -8.32 8.96
CA ARG A 42 19.21 -7.90 9.56
C ARG A 42 18.59 -9.01 10.41
N GLN A 43 18.63 -10.25 9.95
CA GLN A 43 18.14 -11.38 10.75
C GLN A 43 19.01 -11.65 11.99
N GLN A 44 20.33 -11.56 11.87
CA GLN A 44 21.25 -11.75 13.01
C GLN A 44 21.05 -10.69 14.09
N LEU A 45 20.91 -9.42 13.70
CA LEU A 45 20.69 -8.31 14.64
C LEU A 45 19.31 -8.38 15.29
N LYS A 46 18.26 -8.78 14.56
CA LYS A 46 16.94 -9.05 15.14
C LYS A 46 16.99 -10.17 16.18
N LYS A 47 17.77 -11.23 15.95
CA LYS A 47 17.92 -12.33 16.92
C LYS A 47 18.72 -11.94 18.16
N ALA A 48 19.67 -11.02 18.03
CA ALA A 48 20.42 -10.49 19.17
C ALA A 48 19.55 -9.64 20.10
N ASP A 49 18.59 -8.91 19.54
CA ASP A 49 17.60 -8.13 20.30
C ASP A 49 16.53 -9.04 20.95
N VAL A 50 16.10 -10.10 20.25
CA VAL A 50 15.05 -11.04 20.68
C VAL A 50 15.64 -12.23 21.45
N SER A 51 16.42 -11.98 22.50
CA SER A 51 16.89 -13.02 23.42
C SER A 51 15.76 -13.63 24.30
N GLN A 52 14.49 -13.24 24.12
CA GLN A 52 13.34 -13.87 24.77
C GLN A 52 12.11 -13.81 23.87
N GLY A 53 11.51 -14.97 23.59
CA GLY A 53 10.09 -15.05 23.26
C GLY A 53 9.76 -15.37 21.79
N PHE A 54 8.74 -16.21 21.65
CA PHE A 54 8.10 -16.59 20.40
C PHE A 54 7.85 -15.39 19.50
N VAL A 55 8.36 -15.46 18.27
CA VAL A 55 8.06 -14.46 17.24
C VAL A 55 6.63 -14.72 16.75
N ARG A 56 5.69 -13.85 17.14
CA ARG A 56 4.38 -13.78 16.50
C ARG A 56 4.58 -13.21 15.11
N ALA A 57 4.65 -14.09 14.11
CA ALA A 57 4.49 -13.68 12.73
C ALA A 57 3.03 -13.24 12.55
N GLU A 58 2.76 -11.95 12.78
CA GLU A 58 1.53 -11.37 12.28
C GLU A 58 1.65 -11.39 10.76
N VAL A 59 0.79 -12.19 10.12
CA VAL A 59 0.57 -12.07 8.68
C VAL A 59 0.13 -10.63 8.49
N VAL A 60 1.05 -9.77 8.06
CA VAL A 60 0.68 -8.53 7.42
C VAL A 60 0.01 -9.00 6.16
N GLU A 61 -1.29 -9.27 6.28
CA GLU A 61 -2.18 -9.32 5.15
C GLU A 61 -1.91 -8.01 4.46
N LYS A 62 -1.09 -8.07 3.40
CA LYS A 62 -1.22 -7.16 2.30
C LYS A 62 -2.62 -7.44 1.80
N THR A 63 -3.60 -6.86 2.49
CA THR A 63 -4.79 -6.34 1.89
C THR A 63 -4.25 -5.38 0.84
N THR A 64 -3.89 -5.93 -0.32
CA THR A 64 -4.47 -5.46 -1.55
C THR A 64 -5.92 -5.27 -1.19
N LYS A 65 -6.25 -4.05 -0.77
CA LYS A 65 -7.60 -3.56 -0.69
C LYS A 65 -8.05 -3.77 -2.12
N TYR A 66 -8.66 -4.93 -2.36
CA TYR A 66 -9.53 -5.10 -3.49
C TYR A 66 -10.64 -4.12 -3.15
N GLN A 67 -10.40 -2.85 -3.48
CA GLN A 67 -11.48 -1.97 -3.83
C GLN A 67 -12.07 -2.72 -5.01
N ALA A 68 -13.08 -3.54 -4.71
CA ALA A 68 -14.06 -3.87 -5.70
C ALA A 68 -14.44 -2.50 -6.24
N GLN A 69 -13.94 -2.18 -7.42
CA GLN A 69 -14.48 -1.12 -8.23
C GLN A 69 -15.89 -1.62 -8.48
N ILE A 70 -16.80 -1.32 -7.55
CA ILE A 70 -18.22 -1.47 -7.79
C ILE A 70 -18.40 -0.60 -9.01
N ALA A 71 -18.52 -1.25 -10.17
CA ALA A 71 -18.83 -0.55 -11.40
C ALA A 71 -20.06 0.26 -11.05
N MET A 72 -19.89 1.58 -10.92
CA MET A 72 -20.99 2.47 -10.57
C MET A 72 -21.88 2.48 -11.80
N ALA A 73 -22.84 1.56 -11.83
CA ALA A 73 -23.77 1.42 -12.94
C ALA A 73 -24.67 2.66 -12.93
N ASN A 74 -24.42 3.59 -13.84
CA ASN A 74 -25.28 4.75 -14.01
C ASN A 74 -26.71 4.29 -14.33
N MET A 75 -27.69 4.99 -13.77
CA MET A 75 -29.10 4.82 -14.13
C MET A 75 -29.42 5.74 -15.30
N THR A 76 -30.14 5.26 -16.30
CA THR A 76 -30.51 6.06 -17.46
C THR A 76 -31.96 6.51 -17.36
N LEU A 77 -32.20 7.82 -17.50
CA LEU A 77 -33.52 8.42 -17.60
C LEU A 77 -33.78 8.81 -19.06
N LEU A 78 -34.84 8.29 -19.65
CA LEU A 78 -35.27 8.63 -21.00
C LEU A 78 -36.54 9.49 -20.92
N ILE A 79 -36.48 10.69 -21.51
CA ILE A 79 -37.62 11.60 -21.60
C ILE A 79 -37.71 12.10 -23.04
N ASN A 80 -38.80 11.74 -23.74
CA ASN A 80 -38.95 11.95 -25.18
C ASN A 80 -37.74 11.38 -25.95
N ASP A 81 -37.03 12.22 -26.69
CA ASP A 81 -35.82 11.87 -27.47
C ASP A 81 -34.50 12.14 -26.72
N VAL A 82 -34.56 12.45 -25.42
CA VAL A 82 -33.38 12.78 -24.60
C VAL A 82 -33.05 11.65 -23.63
N GLU A 83 -31.80 11.20 -23.68
CA GLU A 83 -31.23 10.22 -22.77
C GLU A 83 -30.30 10.93 -21.77
N LEU A 84 -30.53 10.72 -20.47
CA LEU A 84 -29.71 11.25 -19.39
C LEU A 84 -29.13 10.12 -18.55
N SER A 85 -27.81 10.06 -18.45
CA SER A 85 -27.09 9.11 -17.58
C SER A 85 -26.83 9.71 -16.20
N ILE A 86 -27.35 9.06 -15.15
CA ILE A 86 -27.35 9.52 -13.76
C ILE A 86 -26.43 8.63 -12.92
N PRO A 87 -25.41 9.18 -12.25
CA PRO A 87 -24.54 8.42 -11.37
C PRO A 87 -25.24 7.80 -10.16
N GLN A 88 -24.77 6.63 -9.73
CA GLN A 88 -25.12 6.02 -8.45
C GLN A 88 -24.71 6.95 -7.31
N GLY A 89 -25.62 7.17 -6.35
CA GLY A 89 -25.41 8.12 -5.23
C GLY A 89 -26.08 9.48 -5.41
N THR A 90 -26.79 9.70 -6.53
CA THR A 90 -27.64 10.89 -6.70
C THR A 90 -28.78 10.86 -5.66
N PRO A 91 -28.96 11.91 -4.83
CA PRO A 91 -30.01 11.96 -3.82
C PRO A 91 -31.42 11.85 -4.41
N ALA A 92 -32.28 11.07 -3.77
CA ALA A 92 -33.66 10.86 -4.24
C ALA A 92 -34.48 12.15 -4.32
N ALA A 93 -34.24 13.12 -3.42
CA ALA A 93 -34.90 14.42 -3.44
C ALA A 93 -34.60 15.18 -4.74
N TYR A 94 -33.33 15.21 -5.15
CA TYR A 94 -32.91 15.86 -6.39
C TYR A 94 -33.52 15.19 -7.62
N LEU A 95 -33.61 13.85 -7.62
CA LEU A 95 -34.27 13.11 -8.71
C LEU A 95 -35.76 13.45 -8.82
N ALA A 96 -36.45 13.55 -7.68
CA ALA A 96 -37.87 13.92 -7.68
C ALA A 96 -38.10 15.35 -8.20
N GLU A 97 -37.25 16.30 -7.81
CA GLU A 97 -37.28 17.67 -8.32
C GLU A 97 -36.96 17.72 -9.82
N LEU A 98 -35.94 17.00 -10.27
CA LEU A 98 -35.54 16.92 -11.68
C LEU A 98 -36.66 16.34 -12.54
N ILE A 99 -37.24 15.20 -12.14
CA ILE A 99 -38.35 14.56 -12.86
C ILE A 99 -39.59 15.46 -12.86
N GLY A 100 -39.87 16.14 -11.74
CA GLY A 100 -40.98 17.09 -11.64
C GLY A 100 -40.80 18.33 -12.52
N ALA A 101 -39.58 18.82 -12.69
CA ALA A 101 -39.26 19.94 -13.57
C ALA A 101 -39.26 19.59 -15.07
N LEU A 102 -39.09 18.30 -15.39
CA LEU A 102 -39.07 17.78 -16.76
C LEU A 102 -40.43 17.22 -17.23
N SER A 103 -41.43 17.14 -16.33
CA SER A 103 -42.82 16.76 -16.64
C SER A 103 -43.62 17.96 -17.12
#